data_AF-A0A916FVV0-F1
#
_entry.id   AF-A0A916FVV0-F1
#
_cell.length_a   1.000
_cell.length_b   1.000
_cell.length_c   1.000
_cell.angle_alpha   90.00
_cell.angle_beta   90.00
_cell.angle_gamma   90.00
#
_symmetry.space_group_name_H-M   'P 1'
#
loop_
_entity.id
_entity.type
_entity.pdbx_description
1 polymer ?
#
loop_
_entity_poly.entity_id
_entity_poly.type
_entity_poly.pdbx_seq_one_letter_code
_entity_poly.pdbx_strand_id
1 'polypeptide(L)' 'EEFASGTLEMANSLAAALQQYKVVMLRGHGSFAIGQTLDEAFFWSSTLEEACDIILRAKTINEPFIEYRGMSEGYTKW' A
#
# COMPACT_ATOMS: atom_id res chain seq x y z
N GLU A 1 -3.94 -8.15 -9.34
CA GLU A 1 -3.43 -8.76 -10.58
C GLU A 1 -1.91 -8.63 -10.65
N GLU A 2 -1.24 -9.53 -11.37
CA GLU A 2 0.20 -9.43 -11.65
C GLU A 2 0.38 -8.76 -13.00
N PHE A 3 0.97 -7.58 -13.02
CA PHE A 3 1.31 -6.89 -14.27
C PHE A 3 2.77 -7.14 -14.63
N ALA A 4 3.10 -7.12 -15.92
CA ALA A 4 4.50 -7.01 -16.29
C ALA A 4 4.98 -5.57 -16.00
N SER A 5 6.18 -5.44 -15.43
CA SER A 5 6.79 -4.16 -15.09
C SER A 5 6.86 -3.23 -16.30
N GLY A 6 6.41 -1.98 -16.13
CA GLY A 6 6.51 -0.94 -17.17
C GLY A 6 5.44 -1.01 -18.26
N THR A 7 4.42 -1.84 -18.10
CA THR A 7 3.26 -1.87 -19.02
C THR A 7 2.33 -0.67 -18.82
N LEU A 8 1.63 -0.28 -19.88
CA LEU A 8 0.60 0.77 -19.81
C LEU A 8 -0.57 0.37 -18.91
N GLU A 9 -0.90 -0.92 -18.89
CA GLU A 9 -1.93 -1.49 -18.01
C GLU A 9 -1.57 -1.29 -16.53
N MET A 10 -0.33 -1.61 -16.13
CA MET A 10 0.17 -1.31 -14.79
C MET A 10 0.05 0.18 -14.45
N ALA A 11 0.47 1.05 -15.37
CA ALA A 11 0.43 2.50 -15.15
C ALA A 11 -1.01 3.01 -14.98
N ASN A 12 -1.95 2.55 -15.79
CA ASN A 12 -3.36 2.93 -15.70
C ASN A 12 -4.01 2.44 -14.41
N SER A 13 -3.75 1.18 -14.02
CA SER A 13 -4.26 0.60 -12.77
C SER A 13 -3.71 1.34 -11.54
N LEU A 14 -2.40 1.64 -11.52
CA LEU A 14 -1.78 2.43 -10.45
C LEU A 14 -2.35 3.84 -10.41
N ALA A 15 -2.48 4.52 -11.55
CA ALA A 15 -3.00 5.88 -11.62
C ALA A 15 -4.44 5.97 -11.07
N ALA A 16 -5.30 5.00 -11.39
CA ALA A 16 -6.66 4.95 -10.86
C ALA A 16 -6.68 4.77 -9.33
N ALA A 17 -5.86 3.85 -8.79
CA ALA A 17 -5.77 3.62 -7.35
C ALA A 17 -5.18 4.84 -6.60
N LEU A 18 -4.17 5.49 -7.18
CA LEU A 18 -3.50 6.65 -6.59
C LEU A 18 -4.37 7.92 -6.58
N GLN A 19 -5.48 7.96 -7.33
CA GLN A 19 -6.48 9.02 -7.17
C GLN A 19 -7.25 8.93 -5.84
N GLN A 20 -7.35 7.73 -5.28
CA GLN A 20 -8.09 7.47 -4.03
C GLN A 20 -7.17 7.39 -2.82
N TYR A 21 -5.94 6.91 -2.99
CA TYR A 21 -4.97 6.69 -1.91
C TYR A 21 -3.62 7.32 -2.23
N LYS A 22 -2.95 7.87 -1.21
CA LYS A 22 -1.62 8.49 -1.36
C LYS A 22 -0.48 7.49 -1.56
N VAL A 23 -0.70 6.25 -1.13
CA VAL A 23 0.25 5.15 -1.26
C VAL A 23 -0.50 3.85 -1.52
N VAL A 24 0.03 3.02 -2.42
CA VAL A 24 -0.54 1.72 -2.80
C VAL A 24 0.57 0.66 -2.85
N MET A 25 0.21 -0.60 -2.58
CA MET A 25 1.09 -1.75 -2.76
C MET A 25 0.67 -2.53 -4.00
N LEU A 26 1.60 -2.69 -4.94
CA LEU A 26 1.41 -3.58 -6.08
C LEU A 26 2.12 -4.90 -5.82
N ARG A 27 1.33 -5.99 -5.84
CA ARG A 27 1.84 -7.35 -5.63
C ARG A 27 2.97 -7.68 -6.61
N GLY A 28 4.07 -8.22 -6.09
CA GLY A 28 5.25 -8.58 -6.87
C GLY A 28 6.15 -7.42 -7.33
N HIS A 29 5.80 -6.17 -7.03
CA HIS A 29 6.56 -4.98 -7.45
C HIS A 29 7.04 -4.14 -6.26
N GLY A 30 6.13 -3.83 -5.34
CA GLY A 30 6.41 -2.96 -4.20
C GLY A 30 5.43 -1.81 -4.06
N SER A 31 5.84 -0.78 -3.32
CA SER A 31 5.02 0.40 -3.03
C SER A 31 5.15 1.46 -4.12
N PHE A 32 4.05 2.19 -4.33
CA PHE A 32 4.01 3.41 -5.12
C PHE A 32 3.32 4.49 -4.29
N ALA A 33 3.94 5.66 -4.19
CA ALA A 33 3.42 6.80 -3.45
C ALA A 33 3.39 8.05 -4.31
N ILE A 34 2.41 8.93 -4.06
CA ILE A 34 2.28 10.24 -4.71
C ILE A 34 2.28 11.36 -3.68
N GLY A 35 2.75 12.53 -4.11
CA GLY A 35 2.76 13.75 -3.32
C GLY A 35 2.86 14.97 -4.23
N GLN A 36 2.53 16.14 -3.70
CA GLN A 36 2.77 17.42 -4.37
C GLN A 36 4.27 17.71 -4.49
N THR A 37 5.07 17.16 -3.57
CA THR A 37 6.53 17.19 -3.60
C THR A 37 7.09 15.78 -3.48
N LEU A 38 8.37 15.61 -3.85
CA LEU A 38 9.08 14.36 -3.62
C LEU A 38 9.16 14.01 -2.13
N ASP A 39 9.30 15.01 -1.26
CA ASP A 39 9.33 14.81 0.19
C ASP A 39 8.00 14.25 0.72
N GLU A 40 6.86 14.73 0.21
CA GLU A 40 5.55 14.17 0.58
C GLU A 40 5.42 12.72 0.11
N ALA A 41 5.80 12.42 -1.13
CA ALA A 41 5.76 11.06 -1.65
C ALA A 41 6.68 10.12 -0.86
N PHE A 42 7.88 10.58 -0.53
CA PHE A 42 8.85 9.85 0.28
C PHE A 42 8.35 9.62 1.71
N PHE A 43 7.71 10.62 2.32
CA PHE A 43 7.09 10.49 3.63
C PHE A 43 6.06 9.36 3.66
N TRP A 44 5.17 9.28 2.66
CA TRP A 44 4.16 8.22 2.57
C TRP A 44 4.79 6.84 2.36
N SER A 45 5.81 6.74 1.52
CA SER A 45 6.53 5.48 1.32
C SER A 45 7.23 5.00 2.59
N SER A 46 7.86 5.91 3.33
CA SER A 46 8.56 5.61 4.58
C SER A 46 7.57 5.21 5.68
N THR A 47 6.46 5.93 5.79
CA THR A 47 5.39 5.63 6.75
C THR A 47 4.79 4.25 6.49
N LEU A 48 4.60 3.88 5.23
CA LEU A 48 4.10 2.55 4.87
C LEU A 48 5.08 1.45 5.31
N GLU A 49 6.38 1.61 5.04
CA GLU A 49 7.41 0.64 5.42
C GLU A 49 7.44 0.42 6.94
N GLU A 50 7.50 1.50 7.72
CA GLU A 50 7.50 1.43 9.19
C GLU A 50 6.22 0.78 9.74
N ALA A 51 5.06 1.11 9.15
CA ALA A 51 3.80 0.47 9.52
C ALA A 51 3.82 -1.04 9.22
N CYS A 52 4.38 -1.45 8.07
CA CYS A 52 4.54 -2.85 7.71
C CYS A 52 5.46 -3.60 8.69
N ASP A 53 6.60 -3.01 9.09
CA ASP A 53 7.51 -3.60 10.07
C ASP A 53 6.83 -3.78 11.44
N ILE A 54 6.13 -2.75 11.92
CA ILE A 54 5.36 -2.83 13.17
C ILE A 54 4.31 -3.95 13.11
N ILE A 55 3.54 -4.02 12.02
CA ILE A 55 2.52 -5.06 11.83
C ILE A 55 3.16 -6.45 11.79
N LEU A 56 4.30 -6.61 11.12
CA LEU A 56 5.02 -7.87 11.03
C LEU A 56 5.55 -8.32 12.41
N ARG A 57 6.12 -7.40 13.19
CA ARG A 57 6.60 -7.66 14.55
C ARG A 57 5.47 -8.01 15.50
N ALA A 58 4.36 -7.27 15.45
CA ALA A 58 3.16 -7.56 16.25
C ALA A 58 2.61 -8.97 15.93
N LYS A 59 2.54 -9.34 14.65
CA LYS A 59 2.18 -10.70 14.22
C LYS A 59 3.13 -11.76 14.77
N THR A 60 4.44 -11.46 14.82
CA THR A 60 5.46 -12.40 15.31
C THR A 60 5.29 -12.73 16.79
N ILE A 61 4.73 -11.80 17.59
CA ILE A 61 4.44 -12.02 19.02
C ILE A 61 2.99 -12.47 19.29
N ASN A 62 2.23 -12.82 18.24
CA ASN A 62 0.81 -13.17 18.30
C ASN A 62 -0.06 -12.10 18.99
N GLU A 63 0.28 -10.83 18.83
CA GLU A 63 -0.57 -9.75 19.31
C GLU A 63 -1.87 -9.71 18.50
N PRO A 64 -3.06 -9.64 19.15
CA PRO A 64 -4.32 -9.59 18.43
C PRO A 64 -4.39 -8.33 17.55
N PHE A 65 -4.57 -8.53 16.25
CA PHE A 65 -4.74 -7.44 15.30
C PHE A 65 -6.14 -6.83 15.45
N ILE A 66 -6.20 -5.54 15.80
CA ILE A 66 -7.46 -4.82 15.95
C ILE A 66 -7.67 -3.90 14.75
N GLU A 67 -8.69 -4.20 13.94
CA GLU A 67 -9.03 -3.45 12.74
C GLU A 67 -10.19 -2.48 13.03
N TYR A 68 -9.88 -1.19 13.01
CA TYR A 68 -10.86 -0.12 13.31
C TYR A 68 -11.42 0.56 12.06
N ARG A 69 -10.91 0.23 10.86
CA ARG A 69 -11.31 0.91 9.61
C ARG A 69 -12.71 0.47 9.15
N GLY A 70 -13.54 1.45 8.80
CA GLY A 70 -14.78 1.20 8.07
C GLY A 70 -14.50 0.63 6.67
N MET A 71 -15.36 -0.29 6.22
CA MET A 71 -15.20 -1.07 4.97
C MET A 71 -14.05 -2.10 4.96
N SER A 72 -13.52 -2.50 6.12
CA SER A 72 -12.49 -3.54 6.24
C SER A 72 -12.86 -4.86 5.55
N GLU A 73 -14.14 -5.24 5.61
CA GLU A 73 -14.70 -6.42 4.94
C GLU A 73 -14.45 -6.43 3.42
N GLY A 74 -14.42 -5.26 2.78
CA GLY A 74 -14.17 -5.12 1.34
C GLY A 74 -12.75 -5.49 0.91
N TYR A 75 -11.79 -5.44 1.83
CA TYR A 75 -10.38 -5.74 1.57
C TYR A 75 -9.98 -7.18 1.96
N THR A 76 -10.96 -8.02 2.31
CA THR A 76 -10.71 -9.44 2.66
C THR A 76 -10.57 -10.35 1.44
N LYS A 77 -10.99 -9.88 0.26
CA LYS A 77 -10.78 -10.59 -1.00
C LYS A 77 -9.44 -10.18 -1.59
N TRP A 78 -8.53 -11.15 -1.68
CA TRP A 78 -7.20 -11.05 -2.26
C TRP A 78 -7.19 -11.57 -3.69
#